data_AF-A0A7S4ILJ8-F1
#
_entry.id   AF-A0A7S4ILJ8-F1
#
_cell.length_a   1.000
_cell.length_b   1.000
_cell.length_c   1.000
_cell.angle_alpha   90.00
_cell.angle_beta   90.00
_cell.angle_gamma   90.00
#
_symmetry.space_group_name_H-M   'P 1'
#
loop_
_entity.id
_entity.type
_entity.pdbx_description
1 polymer ?
#
loop_
_entity_poly.entity_id
_entity_poly.type
_entity_poly.pdbx_seq_one_letter_code
_entity_poly.pdbx_strand_id
1 'polypeptide(L)'
;AMDNSLPMYFKKGSVLNHMVESGIEVAWFGDRHPNEAIFCICICRKTKMVTIVFRGSVTAHNWSHNMKVMMSEQANPLAHETYGGGKDTIWLHTGFSLYLLKRRRDDGRRKMDEIFDKVRKIGRELSPDGRYSVSVAGHSLGGALATIFSFFAATVPEFTRVAPVRTFTFASPRVGDRGFLDAYRHLERTRRVVHARIAAYGDIVPLMP
;
A
#
# COMPACT_ATOMS: atom_id res chain seq x y z
N ALA A 1 27.64 35.75 21.20
CA ALA A 1 27.88 34.58 20.34
C ALA A 1 26.52 33.97 20.03
N MET A 2 26.10 33.97 18.76
CA MET A 2 24.86 33.28 18.38
C MET A 2 25.08 31.77 18.57
N ASP A 3 24.17 31.13 19.28
CA ASP A 3 24.16 29.68 19.48
C ASP A 3 24.00 29.00 18.11
N ASN A 4 25.06 28.32 17.66
CA ASN A 4 25.14 27.58 16.40
C ASN A 4 24.53 26.17 16.49
N SER A 5 23.69 25.90 17.49
CA SER A 5 22.96 24.65 17.56
C SER A 5 21.91 24.60 16.43
N LEU A 6 22.17 23.77 15.42
CA LEU A 6 21.16 23.42 14.41
C LEU A 6 19.85 23.08 15.12
N PRO A 7 18.69 23.60 14.66
CA PRO A 7 17.41 23.34 15.32
C PRO A 7 17.26 21.85 15.57
N MET A 8 16.70 21.44 16.73
CA MET A 8 16.57 20.05 17.17
C MET A 8 16.08 19.09 16.05
N TYR A 9 15.27 19.63 15.15
CA TYR A 9 14.70 19.00 13.97
C TYR A 9 15.70 18.64 12.86
N PHE A 10 16.82 19.35 12.68
CA PHE A 10 17.81 19.10 11.63
C PHE A 10 19.09 18.43 12.14
N LYS A 11 19.06 17.85 13.35
CA LYS A 11 20.18 17.05 13.84
C LYS A 11 20.36 15.81 12.98
N LYS A 12 21.62 15.45 12.69
CA LYS A 12 21.97 14.21 11.99
C LYS A 12 21.31 13.02 12.68
N GLY A 13 20.55 12.23 11.92
CA GLY A 13 19.78 11.09 12.44
C GLY A 13 18.34 11.41 12.85
N SER A 14 17.89 12.67 12.80
CA SER A 14 16.48 13.01 13.02
C SER A 14 15.60 12.58 11.83
N VAL A 15 14.30 12.42 12.06
CA VAL A 15 13.33 12.11 10.99
C VAL A 15 13.34 13.18 9.89
N LEU A 16 13.36 14.46 10.26
CA LEU A 16 13.35 15.56 9.29
C LEU A 16 14.67 15.65 8.52
N ASN A 17 15.82 15.39 9.17
CA ASN A 17 17.09 15.29 8.49
C ASN A 17 17.09 14.12 7.49
N HIS A 18 16.58 12.95 7.89
CA HIS A 18 16.42 11.81 6.98
C HIS A 18 15.45 12.08 5.84
N MET A 19 14.35 12.81 6.06
CA MET A 19 13.44 13.21 4.98
C MET A 19 14.15 14.08 3.95
N VAL A 20 14.90 15.09 4.40
CA VAL A 20 15.69 15.97 3.51
C VAL A 20 16.78 15.18 2.77
N GLU A 21 17.53 14.33 3.48
CA GLU A 21 18.63 13.54 2.91
C GLU A 21 18.16 12.38 2.00
N SER A 22 16.93 11.88 2.18
CA SER A 22 16.42 10.73 1.43
C SER A 22 16.23 11.00 -0.06
N GLY A 23 16.07 12.27 -0.45
CA GLY A 23 15.69 12.65 -1.81
C GLY A 23 14.31 12.14 -2.24
N ILE A 24 13.42 11.88 -1.26
CA ILE A 24 12.02 11.52 -1.51
C ILE A 24 11.21 12.81 -1.70
N GLU A 25 10.54 12.91 -2.84
CA GLU A 25 9.67 14.02 -3.22
C GLU A 25 8.22 13.53 -3.28
N VAL A 26 7.25 14.37 -2.91
CA VAL A 26 5.83 14.04 -3.16
C VAL A 26 5.46 14.45 -4.58
N ALA A 27 5.02 13.48 -5.38
CA ALA A 27 4.61 13.68 -6.77
C ALA A 27 3.09 13.84 -6.93
N TRP A 28 2.29 13.25 -6.03
CA TRP A 28 0.83 13.34 -6.11
C TRP A 28 0.16 13.15 -4.74
N PHE A 29 -0.94 13.87 -4.52
CA PHE A 29 -1.88 13.64 -3.40
C PHE A 29 -3.27 13.29 -3.93
N GLY A 30 -3.85 12.21 -3.41
CA GLY A 30 -5.23 11.83 -3.65
C GLY A 30 -6.06 12.03 -2.38
N ASP A 31 -6.64 13.20 -2.22
CA ASP A 31 -7.44 13.61 -1.05
C ASP A 31 -8.82 14.22 -1.45
N ARG A 32 -9.21 14.03 -2.71
CA ARG A 32 -10.32 14.75 -3.35
C ARG A 32 -11.69 14.55 -2.70
N HIS A 33 -11.95 13.42 -2.06
CA HIS A 33 -13.23 13.12 -1.43
C HIS A 33 -13.06 12.58 0.00
N PRO A 34 -13.81 13.10 0.98
CA PRO A 34 -13.63 12.76 2.39
C PRO A 34 -13.92 11.29 2.72
N ASN A 35 -14.68 10.58 1.87
CA ASN A 35 -15.04 9.18 2.04
C ASN A 35 -14.25 8.23 1.14
N GLU A 36 -13.23 8.71 0.43
CA GLU A 36 -12.36 7.88 -0.42
C GLU A 36 -11.04 7.52 0.28
N ALA A 37 -10.30 6.58 -0.30
CA ALA A 37 -8.95 6.28 0.17
C ALA A 37 -8.08 7.53 0.00
N ILE A 38 -7.48 7.98 1.09
CA ILE A 38 -6.50 9.07 1.07
C ILE A 38 -5.12 8.46 0.93
N PHE A 39 -4.39 8.90 -0.09
CA PHE A 39 -3.05 8.40 -0.37
C PHE A 39 -2.16 9.51 -0.94
N CYS A 40 -0.85 9.31 -0.83
CA CYS A 40 0.14 10.08 -1.59
C CYS A 40 1.02 9.15 -2.41
N ILE A 41 1.54 9.69 -3.52
CA ILE A 41 2.58 9.04 -4.33
C ILE A 41 3.83 9.88 -4.17
N CYS A 42 4.87 9.26 -3.63
CA CYS A 42 6.20 9.84 -3.50
C CYS A 42 7.15 9.19 -4.51
N ILE A 43 8.19 9.91 -4.91
CA ILE A 43 9.25 9.41 -5.79
C ILE A 43 10.62 9.63 -5.18
N CYS A 44 11.56 8.76 -5.50
CA CYS A 44 12.99 9.02 -5.29
C CYS A 44 13.70 8.88 -6.64
N ARG A 45 14.22 10.00 -7.16
CA ARG A 45 14.87 10.05 -8.48
C ARG A 45 16.13 9.21 -8.54
N LYS A 46 16.95 9.28 -7.48
CA LYS A 46 18.22 8.55 -7.37
C LYS A 46 18.03 7.03 -7.48
N THR A 47 16.98 6.49 -6.86
CA THR A 47 16.71 5.04 -6.86
C THR A 47 15.63 4.63 -7.84
N LYS A 48 15.09 5.56 -8.64
CA LYS A 48 13.95 5.34 -9.55
C LYS A 48 12.80 4.58 -8.86
N MET A 49 12.41 5.05 -7.68
CA MET A 49 11.39 4.39 -6.86
C MET A 49 10.12 5.22 -6.82
N VAL A 50 8.98 4.58 -7.01
CA VAL A 50 7.64 5.14 -6.77
C VAL A 50 7.06 4.50 -5.52
N THR A 51 6.72 5.31 -4.53
CA THR A 51 6.17 4.86 -3.25
C THR A 51 4.75 5.35 -3.07
N ILE A 52 3.82 4.44 -2.83
CA ILE A 52 2.42 4.76 -2.52
C ILE A 52 2.26 4.67 -1.00
N VAL A 53 1.79 5.73 -0.36
CA VAL A 53 1.53 5.74 1.08
C VAL A 53 0.04 5.98 1.32
N PHE A 54 -0.61 5.02 1.98
CA PHE A 54 -2.02 5.12 2.36
C PHE A 54 -2.17 5.70 3.76
N ARG A 55 -3.07 6.66 3.91
CA ARG A 55 -3.43 7.25 5.19
C ARG A 55 -4.24 6.26 6.02
N GLY A 56 -3.92 6.17 7.32
CA GLY A 56 -4.77 5.49 8.30
C GLY A 56 -5.97 6.34 8.74
N SER A 57 -6.82 5.76 9.59
CA SER A 57 -7.93 6.46 10.24
C SER A 57 -7.43 7.52 11.22
N VAL A 58 -8.06 8.69 11.24
CA VAL A 58 -7.80 9.73 12.26
C VAL A 58 -8.26 9.27 13.65
N THR A 59 -9.33 8.46 13.68
CA THR A 59 -9.91 7.91 14.91
C THR A 59 -9.91 6.38 14.83
N ALA A 60 -8.75 5.76 15.08
CA ALA A 60 -8.57 4.31 14.99
C ALA A 60 -9.54 3.51 15.89
N HIS A 61 -9.89 4.06 17.06
CA HIS A 61 -10.80 3.42 18.03
C HIS A 61 -12.21 3.24 17.45
N ASN A 62 -12.85 4.30 16.93
CA ASN A 62 -14.18 4.23 16.32
C ASN A 62 -14.22 3.30 15.12
N TRP A 63 -13.12 3.23 14.37
CA TRP A 63 -13.04 2.37 13.21
C TRP A 63 -13.02 0.89 13.60
N SER A 64 -12.22 0.50 14.60
CA SER A 64 -12.09 -0.92 15.01
C SER A 64 -13.41 -1.52 15.52
N HIS A 65 -14.29 -0.70 16.09
CA HIS A 65 -15.64 -1.11 16.49
C HIS A 65 -16.66 -1.10 15.33
N ASN A 66 -16.52 -0.19 14.35
CA ASN A 66 -17.40 -0.07 13.19
C ASN A 66 -17.08 -1.02 12.03
N MET A 67 -15.97 -1.73 12.16
CA MET A 67 -15.54 -2.82 11.29
C MET A 67 -16.49 -4.01 11.41
N LYS A 68 -17.62 -3.93 10.72
CA LYS A 68 -18.47 -5.10 10.50
C LYS A 68 -17.60 -6.16 9.84
N VAL A 69 -17.46 -7.32 10.49
CA VAL A 69 -16.70 -8.51 10.05
C VAL A 69 -17.36 -9.15 8.82
N MET A 70 -17.59 -8.33 7.80
CA MET A 70 -18.18 -8.71 6.54
C MET A 70 -17.04 -8.91 5.57
N MET A 71 -17.08 -10.03 4.88
CA MET A 71 -16.13 -10.37 3.84
C MET A 71 -16.83 -10.24 2.49
N SER A 72 -16.12 -9.73 1.50
CA SER A 72 -16.58 -9.61 0.12
C SER A 72 -15.73 -10.51 -0.76
N GLU A 73 -16.40 -11.34 -1.55
CA GLU A 73 -15.77 -12.15 -2.58
C GLU A 73 -15.22 -11.26 -3.70
N GLN A 74 -14.01 -11.57 -4.17
CA GLN A 74 -13.33 -10.92 -5.28
C GLN A 74 -12.73 -11.97 -6.20
N ALA A 75 -12.69 -11.69 -7.51
CA ALA A 75 -11.98 -12.54 -8.45
C ALA A 75 -10.49 -12.64 -8.07
N ASN A 76 -9.95 -13.84 -8.06
CA ASN A 76 -8.52 -14.05 -7.83
C ASN A 76 -7.74 -13.73 -9.12
N PRO A 77 -6.89 -12.68 -9.14
CA PRO A 77 -6.09 -12.36 -10.32
C PRO A 77 -5.08 -13.48 -10.70
N LEU A 78 -4.82 -14.42 -9.78
CA LEU A 78 -3.93 -15.56 -9.95
C LEU A 78 -4.68 -16.87 -10.20
N ALA A 79 -5.99 -16.84 -10.54
CA ALA A 79 -6.78 -18.06 -10.78
C ALA A 79 -6.21 -18.92 -11.92
N HIS A 80 -5.48 -18.30 -12.84
CA HIS A 80 -4.80 -18.97 -13.95
C HIS A 80 -3.47 -19.63 -13.56
N GLU A 81 -2.98 -19.41 -12.34
CA GLU A 81 -1.72 -19.96 -11.85
C GLU A 81 -1.96 -21.12 -10.87
N THR A 82 -1.11 -22.14 -10.94
CA THR A 82 -1.20 -23.28 -10.01
C THR A 82 -0.35 -23.04 -8.76
N TYR A 83 -0.99 -23.06 -7.59
CA TYR A 83 -0.33 -22.99 -6.29
C TYR A 83 -1.18 -23.67 -5.20
N GLY A 84 -0.55 -24.08 -4.10
CA GLY A 84 -1.25 -24.74 -3.00
C GLY A 84 -2.31 -23.84 -2.38
N GLY A 85 -3.57 -24.27 -2.40
CA GLY A 85 -4.72 -23.47 -1.93
C GLY A 85 -5.29 -22.51 -2.99
N GLY A 86 -4.91 -22.65 -4.26
CA GLY A 86 -5.44 -21.87 -5.36
C GLY A 86 -6.96 -22.02 -5.51
N LYS A 87 -7.65 -20.88 -5.59
CA LYS A 87 -9.10 -20.77 -5.78
C LYS A 87 -9.39 -19.73 -6.87
N ASP A 88 -10.56 -19.83 -7.50
CA ASP A 88 -11.02 -18.86 -8.50
C ASP A 88 -11.34 -17.49 -7.86
N THR A 89 -11.70 -17.50 -6.57
CA THR A 89 -12.04 -16.31 -5.81
C THR A 89 -11.28 -16.24 -4.48
N ILE A 90 -11.10 -15.02 -4.01
CA ILE A 90 -10.52 -14.67 -2.71
C ILE A 90 -11.50 -13.80 -1.94
N TRP A 91 -11.45 -13.83 -0.62
CA TRP A 91 -12.34 -13.02 0.21
C TRP A 91 -11.52 -11.96 0.94
N LEU A 92 -11.96 -10.71 0.81
CA LEU A 92 -11.34 -9.55 1.47
C LEU A 92 -12.32 -8.91 2.44
N HIS A 93 -11.81 -8.29 3.50
CA HIS A 93 -12.62 -7.51 4.43
C HIS A 93 -13.34 -6.39 3.66
N THR A 94 -14.68 -6.40 3.68
CA THR A 94 -15.54 -5.52 2.87
C THR A 94 -15.25 -4.04 3.14
N GLY A 95 -15.02 -3.69 4.41
CA GLY A 95 -14.68 -2.32 4.79
C GLY A 95 -13.43 -1.79 4.09
N PHE A 96 -12.44 -2.64 3.77
CA PHE A 96 -11.20 -2.24 3.13
C PHE A 96 -11.27 -2.34 1.62
N SER A 97 -11.84 -3.45 1.12
CA SER A 97 -11.94 -3.70 -0.31
C SER A 97 -12.72 -2.58 -0.99
N LEU A 98 -13.77 -2.04 -0.35
CA LEU A 98 -14.56 -0.94 -0.91
C LEU A 98 -13.78 0.36 -1.10
N TYR A 99 -12.71 0.63 -0.34
CA TYR A 99 -11.89 1.83 -0.55
C TYR A 99 -11.11 1.79 -1.87
N LEU A 100 -10.77 0.59 -2.36
CA LEU A 100 -9.89 0.42 -3.52
C LEU A 100 -10.62 -0.18 -4.74
N LEU A 101 -11.52 -1.13 -4.51
CA LEU A 101 -12.12 -2.00 -5.53
C LEU A 101 -13.55 -1.61 -5.90
N LYS A 102 -14.21 -0.75 -5.10
CA LYS A 102 -15.54 -0.24 -5.43
C LYS A 102 -15.48 0.56 -6.73
N ARG A 103 -16.37 0.22 -7.67
CA ARG A 103 -16.60 1.03 -8.87
C ARG A 103 -17.36 2.29 -8.49
N ARG A 104 -16.84 3.44 -8.91
CA ARG A 104 -17.54 4.72 -8.71
C ARG A 104 -18.77 4.80 -9.63
N ARG A 105 -19.76 5.59 -9.24
CA ARG A 105 -21.02 5.73 -9.99
C ARG A 105 -20.92 6.65 -11.20
N ASP A 106 -19.97 7.59 -11.16
CA ASP A 106 -19.74 8.59 -12.20
C ASP A 106 -19.05 7.99 -13.43
N ASP A 107 -17.97 7.25 -13.24
CA ASP A 107 -17.15 6.73 -14.36
C ASP A 107 -16.93 5.21 -14.36
N GLY A 108 -17.48 4.49 -13.37
CA GLY A 108 -17.34 3.03 -13.26
C GLY A 108 -15.92 2.55 -12.93
N ARG A 109 -14.94 3.44 -12.78
CA ARG A 109 -13.54 3.10 -12.48
C ARG A 109 -13.39 2.81 -10.99
N ARG A 110 -12.43 1.94 -10.67
CA ARG A 110 -12.05 1.66 -9.28
C ARG A 110 -10.94 2.63 -8.87
N LYS A 111 -10.87 2.97 -7.58
CA LYS A 111 -9.78 3.81 -7.06
C LYS A 111 -8.41 3.17 -7.31
N MET A 112 -8.33 1.83 -7.26
CA MET A 112 -7.12 1.08 -7.60
C MET A 112 -6.64 1.33 -9.03
N ASP A 113 -7.55 1.36 -10.00
CA ASP A 113 -7.21 1.59 -11.42
C ASP A 113 -6.64 3.01 -11.60
N GLU A 114 -7.24 4.00 -10.94
CA GLU A 114 -6.74 5.38 -10.92
C GLU A 114 -5.31 5.47 -10.36
N ILE A 115 -5.04 4.79 -9.24
CA ILE A 115 -3.71 4.77 -8.63
C ILE A 115 -2.71 4.07 -9.55
N PHE A 116 -3.09 2.95 -10.17
CA PHE A 116 -2.22 2.24 -11.13
C PHE A 116 -1.84 3.11 -12.33
N ASP A 117 -2.81 3.82 -12.92
CA ASP A 117 -2.54 4.73 -14.04
C ASP A 117 -1.59 5.85 -13.65
N LYS A 118 -1.76 6.43 -12.45
CA LYS A 118 -0.85 7.45 -11.92
C LYS A 118 0.55 6.92 -11.67
N VAL A 119 0.67 5.73 -11.06
CA VAL A 119 1.96 5.09 -10.82
C VAL A 119 2.68 4.79 -12.13
N ARG A 120 1.98 4.30 -13.15
CA ARG A 120 2.56 4.10 -14.49
C ARG A 120 3.04 5.40 -15.12
N LYS A 121 2.21 6.45 -15.09
CA LYS A 121 2.57 7.76 -15.64
C LYS A 121 3.83 8.32 -14.96
N ILE A 122 3.80 8.41 -13.62
CA ILE A 122 4.92 8.92 -12.82
C ILE A 122 6.16 8.05 -12.98
N GLY A 123 6.00 6.73 -13.02
CA GLY A 123 7.09 5.78 -13.21
C GLY A 123 7.78 5.93 -14.56
N ARG A 124 7.03 6.19 -15.64
CA ARG A 124 7.58 6.47 -16.97
C ARG A 124 8.23 7.85 -17.07
N GLU A 125 7.70 8.86 -16.38
CA GLU A 125 8.35 10.17 -16.25
C GLU A 125 9.68 10.05 -15.49
N LEU A 126 9.74 9.17 -14.48
CA LEU A 126 10.93 8.91 -13.68
C LEU A 126 11.98 8.05 -14.42
N SER A 127 11.52 7.08 -15.21
CA SER A 127 12.37 6.20 -16.03
C SER A 127 11.63 5.83 -17.33
N PRO A 128 11.91 6.53 -18.45
CA PRO A 128 11.20 6.33 -19.72
C PRO A 128 11.27 4.91 -20.30
N ASP A 129 12.31 4.15 -19.93
CA ASP A 129 12.47 2.73 -20.27
C ASP A 129 11.54 1.79 -19.48
N GLY A 130 10.73 2.34 -18.56
CA GLY A 130 9.83 1.60 -17.67
C GLY A 130 10.57 0.79 -16.59
N ARG A 131 11.81 1.17 -16.25
CA ARG A 131 12.61 0.51 -15.22
C ARG A 131 12.62 1.31 -13.91
N TYR A 132 11.50 1.25 -13.20
CA TYR A 132 11.35 1.79 -11.85
C TYR A 132 10.92 0.68 -10.87
N SER A 133 11.11 0.92 -9.58
CA SER A 133 10.63 0.02 -8.52
C SER A 133 9.41 0.60 -7.81
N VAL A 134 8.52 -0.26 -7.31
CA VAL A 134 7.32 0.14 -6.58
C VAL A 134 7.44 -0.25 -5.11
N SER A 135 7.08 0.68 -4.24
CA SER A 135 6.92 0.45 -2.80
C SER A 135 5.53 0.90 -2.36
N VAL A 136 4.98 0.26 -1.34
CA VAL A 136 3.67 0.56 -0.77
C VAL A 136 3.81 0.59 0.75
N ALA A 137 3.25 1.60 1.39
CA ALA A 137 3.30 1.72 2.84
C ALA A 137 1.99 2.21 3.44
N GLY A 138 1.77 1.91 4.72
CA GLY A 138 0.63 2.44 5.46
C GLY A 138 0.59 1.99 6.92
N HIS A 139 -0.13 2.76 7.73
CA HIS A 139 -0.35 2.51 9.16
C HIS A 139 -1.84 2.27 9.46
N SER A 140 -2.16 1.33 10.36
CA SER A 140 -3.54 1.00 10.77
C SER A 140 -4.42 0.66 9.56
N LEU A 141 -5.55 1.33 9.34
CA LEU A 141 -6.36 1.22 8.10
C LEU A 141 -5.49 1.36 6.83
N GLY A 142 -4.54 2.30 6.81
CA GLY A 142 -3.64 2.48 5.68
C GLY A 142 -2.76 1.26 5.45
N GLY A 143 -2.39 0.52 6.50
CA GLY A 143 -1.68 -0.75 6.39
C GLY A 143 -2.53 -1.84 5.74
N ALA A 144 -3.83 -1.89 6.06
CA ALA A 144 -4.76 -2.80 5.41
C ALA A 144 -4.91 -2.49 3.91
N LEU A 145 -5.08 -1.21 3.57
CA LEU A 145 -5.15 -0.75 2.17
C LEU A 145 -3.84 -1.03 1.42
N ALA A 146 -2.69 -0.79 2.05
CA ALA A 146 -1.38 -1.10 1.48
C ALA A 146 -1.22 -2.59 1.18
N THR A 147 -1.68 -3.46 2.09
CA THR A 147 -1.65 -4.92 1.90
C THR A 147 -2.48 -5.32 0.68
N ILE A 148 -3.75 -4.89 0.61
CA ILE A 148 -4.64 -5.20 -0.52
C ILE A 148 -4.07 -4.63 -1.83
N PHE A 149 -3.65 -3.36 -1.84
CA PHE A 149 -3.09 -2.73 -3.03
C PHE A 149 -1.84 -3.46 -3.53
N SER A 150 -0.92 -3.83 -2.64
CA SER A 150 0.32 -4.53 -3.01
C SER A 150 0.06 -5.90 -3.64
N PHE A 151 -0.98 -6.61 -3.19
CA PHE A 151 -1.39 -7.89 -3.77
C PHE A 151 -1.71 -7.75 -5.27
N PHE A 152 -2.60 -6.80 -5.61
CA PHE A 152 -2.94 -6.54 -7.02
C PHE A 152 -1.80 -5.89 -7.80
N ALA A 153 -1.00 -5.02 -7.17
CA ALA A 153 0.15 -4.40 -7.83
C ALA A 153 1.19 -5.45 -8.24
N ALA A 154 1.39 -6.48 -7.42
CA ALA A 154 2.32 -7.57 -7.69
C ALA A 154 1.88 -8.50 -8.84
N THR A 155 0.62 -8.40 -9.30
CA THR A 155 0.15 -9.10 -10.51
C THR A 155 0.35 -8.27 -11.78
N VAL A 156 0.85 -7.04 -11.68
CA VAL A 156 1.15 -6.17 -12.83
C VAL A 156 2.63 -6.38 -13.23
N PRO A 157 2.92 -6.91 -14.43
CA PRO A 157 4.31 -7.19 -14.84
C PRO A 157 5.21 -5.95 -14.85
N GLU A 158 4.65 -4.78 -15.18
CA GLU A 158 5.40 -3.51 -15.17
C GLU A 158 5.92 -3.16 -13.77
N PHE A 159 5.13 -3.39 -12.72
CA PHE A 159 5.49 -3.03 -11.34
C PHE A 159 6.47 -4.02 -10.68
N THR A 160 6.62 -5.20 -11.26
CA THR A 160 7.53 -6.26 -10.79
C THR A 160 8.76 -6.44 -11.69
N ARG A 161 8.89 -5.62 -12.74
CA ARG A 161 9.94 -5.74 -13.77
C ARG A 161 11.36 -5.58 -13.23
N VAL A 162 11.56 -4.68 -12.27
CA VAL A 162 12.90 -4.36 -11.73
C VAL A 162 13.15 -5.08 -10.41
N ALA A 163 12.14 -5.12 -9.55
CA ALA A 163 12.20 -5.69 -8.22
C ALA A 163 10.78 -6.10 -7.77
N PRO A 164 10.65 -6.99 -6.77
CA PRO A 164 9.36 -7.25 -6.14
C PRO A 164 8.72 -5.96 -5.62
N VAL A 165 7.40 -5.88 -5.61
CA VAL A 165 6.68 -4.80 -4.92
C VAL A 165 7.02 -4.88 -3.43
N ARG A 166 7.57 -3.80 -2.89
CA ARG A 166 7.94 -3.74 -1.46
C ARG A 166 6.77 -3.20 -0.65
N THR A 167 6.37 -3.91 0.39
CA THR A 167 5.23 -3.54 1.21
C THR A 167 5.65 -3.38 2.66
N PHE A 168 5.40 -2.21 3.24
CA PHE A 168 5.70 -1.91 4.65
C PHE A 168 4.44 -1.48 5.36
N THR A 169 3.96 -2.28 6.30
CA THR A 169 2.72 -1.98 7.03
C THR A 169 2.98 -1.94 8.51
N PHE A 170 2.39 -0.95 9.19
CA PHE A 170 2.53 -0.73 10.62
C PHE A 170 1.17 -0.83 11.30
N ALA A 171 1.04 -1.57 12.38
CA ALA A 171 -0.25 -1.75 13.09
C ALA A 171 -1.41 -2.19 12.17
N SER A 172 -1.11 -2.94 11.10
CA SER A 172 -2.13 -3.34 10.12
C SER A 172 -3.00 -4.47 10.66
N PRO A 173 -4.33 -4.38 10.57
CA PRO A 173 -5.23 -5.50 10.85
C PRO A 173 -5.13 -6.58 9.75
N ARG A 174 -5.80 -7.71 9.99
CA ARG A 174 -5.97 -8.78 8.98
C ARG A 174 -6.89 -8.26 7.87
N VAL A 175 -6.74 -8.74 6.64
CA VAL A 175 -7.43 -8.12 5.48
C VAL A 175 -8.20 -9.10 4.60
N GLY A 176 -7.98 -10.40 4.76
CA GLY A 176 -8.47 -11.41 3.84
C GLY A 176 -8.55 -12.79 4.49
N ASP A 177 -9.19 -13.71 3.78
CA ASP A 177 -9.38 -15.09 4.20
C ASP A 177 -8.13 -15.96 3.93
N ARG A 178 -8.30 -17.27 4.11
CA ARG A 178 -7.24 -18.24 3.82
C ARG A 178 -6.88 -18.29 2.33
N GLY A 179 -7.86 -18.17 1.43
CA GLY A 179 -7.61 -18.13 -0.01
C GLY A 179 -6.74 -16.92 -0.38
N PHE A 180 -7.06 -15.74 0.16
CA PHE A 180 -6.22 -14.56 0.00
C PHE A 180 -4.80 -14.77 0.54
N LEU A 181 -4.66 -15.38 1.73
CA LEU A 181 -3.35 -15.66 2.33
C LEU A 181 -2.49 -16.58 1.44
N ASP A 182 -3.08 -17.66 0.93
CA ASP A 182 -2.37 -18.61 0.08
C ASP A 182 -1.96 -17.98 -1.26
N ALA A 183 -2.83 -17.15 -1.85
CA ALA A 183 -2.54 -16.34 -3.04
C ALA A 183 -1.40 -15.33 -2.78
N TYR A 184 -1.44 -14.61 -1.66
CA TYR A 184 -0.41 -13.64 -1.29
C TYR A 184 0.96 -14.33 -1.08
N ARG A 185 0.98 -15.47 -0.39
CA ARG A 185 2.19 -16.27 -0.20
C ARG A 185 2.76 -16.83 -1.50
N HIS A 186 1.90 -17.12 -2.48
CA HIS A 186 2.37 -17.49 -3.81
C HIS A 186 3.14 -16.35 -4.48
N LEU A 187 2.66 -15.10 -4.37
CA LEU A 187 3.38 -13.92 -4.85
C LEU A 187 4.72 -13.71 -4.12
N GLU A 188 4.78 -13.97 -2.82
CA GLU A 188 6.03 -13.90 -2.04
C GLU A 188 7.05 -14.96 -2.52
N ARG A 189 6.61 -16.21 -2.68
CA ARG A 189 7.48 -17.31 -3.14
C ARG A 189 7.99 -17.09 -4.56
N THR A 190 7.16 -16.50 -5.42
CA THR A 190 7.52 -16.14 -6.80
C THR A 190 8.24 -14.79 -6.90
N ARG A 191 8.62 -14.18 -5.76
CA ARG A 191 9.38 -12.91 -5.69
C ARG A 191 8.71 -11.76 -6.44
N ARG A 192 7.37 -11.70 -6.42
CA ARG A 192 6.59 -10.58 -6.97
C ARG A 192 6.23 -9.54 -5.91
N VAL A 193 6.19 -9.96 -4.64
CA VAL A 193 5.98 -9.06 -3.49
C VAL A 193 6.90 -9.45 -2.34
N VAL A 194 7.30 -8.47 -1.52
CA VAL A 194 7.96 -8.69 -0.23
C VAL A 194 7.26 -7.81 0.80
N HIS A 195 6.75 -8.40 1.88
CA HIS A 195 5.93 -7.70 2.86
C HIS A 195 6.54 -7.75 4.26
N ALA A 196 6.96 -6.59 4.76
CA ALA A 196 7.28 -6.38 6.16
C ALA A 196 6.03 -5.87 6.90
N ARG A 197 5.49 -6.71 7.80
CA ARG A 197 4.36 -6.36 8.67
C ARG A 197 4.86 -6.12 10.10
N ILE A 198 4.92 -4.86 10.49
CA ILE A 198 5.41 -4.40 11.79
C ILE A 198 4.23 -4.23 12.75
N ALA A 199 4.32 -4.85 13.92
CA ALA A 199 3.35 -4.76 15.01
C ALA A 199 4.09 -4.47 16.31
N ALA A 200 3.45 -3.72 17.21
CA ALA A 200 3.97 -3.45 18.55
C ALA A 200 3.33 -4.40 19.58
N TYR A 201 4.09 -4.77 20.62
CA TYR A 201 3.53 -5.50 21.74
C TYR A 201 2.43 -4.68 22.43
N GLY A 202 1.30 -5.31 22.73
CA GLY A 202 0.14 -4.65 23.34
C GLY A 202 -0.79 -3.91 22.37
N ASP A 203 -0.42 -3.79 21.09
CA ASP A 203 -1.33 -3.26 20.07
C ASP A 203 -2.32 -4.34 19.63
N ILE A 204 -3.61 -4.06 19.83
CA ILE A 204 -4.71 -4.97 19.48
C ILE A 204 -5.06 -4.93 17.99
N VAL A 205 -4.73 -3.85 17.27
CA VAL A 205 -5.17 -3.66 15.88
C VAL A 205 -4.70 -4.79 14.96
N PRO A 206 -3.43 -5.26 15.03
CA PRO A 206 -2.97 -6.40 14.22
C PRO A 206 -3.70 -7.73 14.47
N LEU A 207 -4.38 -7.85 15.61
CA LEU A 207 -5.15 -9.04 15.98
C LEU A 207 -6.59 -8.98 15.42
N MET A 208 -7.06 -7.79 15.05
CA MET A 208 -8.43 -7.59 14.57
C MET A 208 -8.60 -8.05 13.11
N PRO A 209 -9.80 -8.55 12.76
CA PRO A 209 -10.24 -8.75 11.38
C PRO A 209 -10.34 -7.45 10.57
#